data_AF-A0A960EI87-F1
#
_entry.id   AF-A0A960EI87-F1
#
_cell.length_a   1.000
_cell.length_b   1.000
_cell.length_c   1.000
_cell.angle_alpha   90.00
_cell.angle_beta   90.00
_cell.angle_gamma   90.00
#
_symmetry.space_group_name_H-M   'P 1'
#
loop_
_entity.id
_entity.type
_entity.pdbx_description
1 polymer ?
#
loop_
_entity_poly.entity_id
_entity_poly.type
_entity_poly.pdbx_seq_one_letter_code
_entity_poly.pdbx_strand_id
1 'polypeptide(L)'
;MLFSVMVEVSLREGVADPQGATIERSLPHLGFDGVAGVRVGKCIRFEVEAADEAAARAEVDDLCQRFLTNPVIEDAAITIAAGATA
;
A
#
# COMPACT_ATOMS: atom_id res chain seq x y z
N MET A 1 20.13 -1.69 12.53
CA MET A 1 19.89 -0.45 11.75
C MET A 1 18.39 -0.20 11.73
N LEU A 2 17.97 1.06 11.67
CA LEU A 2 16.56 1.41 11.58
C LEU A 2 16.20 1.71 10.12
N PHE A 3 15.09 1.17 9.65
CA PHE A 3 14.61 1.35 8.28
C PHE A 3 13.20 1.93 8.28
N SER A 4 12.97 2.96 7.47
CA SER A 4 11.63 3.48 7.21
C SER A 4 10.96 2.64 6.13
N VAL A 5 9.76 2.16 6.41
CA VAL A 5 9.00 1.25 5.56
C VAL A 5 7.69 1.91 5.14
N MET A 6 7.34 1.76 3.87
CA MET A 6 6.03 2.07 3.34
C MET A 6 5.46 0.85 2.62
N VAL A 7 4.26 0.44 3.01
CA VAL A 7 3.51 -0.65 2.38
C VAL A 7 2.25 -0.06 1.75
N GLU A 8 2.15 -0.20 0.44
CA GLU A 8 0.96 0.17 -0.34
C GLU A 8 0.15 -1.09 -0.63
N VAL A 9 -1.05 -1.18 -0.06
CA VAL A 9 -1.97 -2.32 -0.24
C VAL A 9 -3.06 -1.91 -1.21
N SER A 10 -3.31 -2.73 -2.23
CA SER A 10 -4.34 -2.48 -3.25
C SER A 10 -5.12 -3.74 -3.57
N LEU A 11 -6.39 -3.58 -3.99
CA LEU A 11 -7.19 -4.71 -4.45
C LEU A 11 -6.66 -5.23 -5.79
N ARG A 12 -6.49 -6.55 -5.88
CA ARG A 12 -6.08 -7.28 -7.08
C ARG A 12 -6.90 -6.89 -8.31
N GLU A 13 -6.29 -7.03 -9.48
CA GLU A 13 -7.00 -6.90 -10.74
C GLU A 13 -8.20 -7.87 -10.80
N GLY A 14 -9.32 -7.39 -11.33
CA GLY A 14 -10.58 -8.15 -11.36
C GLY A 14 -11.37 -8.14 -10.05
N VAL A 15 -10.79 -7.69 -8.93
CA VAL A 15 -11.55 -7.47 -7.68
C VAL A 15 -12.24 -6.11 -7.75
N ALA A 16 -13.56 -6.13 -7.53
CA ALA A 16 -14.39 -4.93 -7.52
C ALA A 16 -13.98 -4.01 -6.37
N ASP A 17 -13.85 -2.72 -6.68
CA ASP A 17 -13.62 -1.65 -5.70
C ASP A 17 -14.83 -0.69 -5.66
N PRO A 18 -15.82 -0.95 -4.79
CA PRO A 18 -16.98 -0.08 -4.64
C PRO A 18 -16.66 1.33 -4.16
N GLN A 19 -15.53 1.51 -3.44
CA GLN A 19 -15.11 2.80 -2.92
C GLN A 19 -14.55 3.66 -4.04
N GLY A 20 -13.60 3.12 -4.82
CA GLY A 20 -13.05 3.77 -6.00
C GLY A 20 -14.13 4.16 -7.00
N ALA A 21 -15.06 3.23 -7.29
CA ALA A 21 -16.19 3.49 -8.18
C ALA A 21 -17.13 4.60 -7.67
N THR A 22 -17.27 4.75 -6.35
CA THR A 22 -18.10 5.82 -5.77
C THR A 22 -17.42 7.18 -5.85
N ILE A 23 -16.10 7.22 -5.62
CA ILE A 23 -15.30 8.44 -5.79
C ILE A 23 -15.35 8.88 -7.25
N GLU A 24 -15.02 7.99 -8.19
CA GLU A 24 -15.01 8.29 -9.63
C GLU A 24 -16.34 8.89 -10.11
N ARG A 25 -17.46 8.27 -9.72
CA ARG A 25 -18.81 8.76 -10.05
C ARG A 25 -19.10 10.16 -9.50
N SER A 26 -18.46 10.55 -8.41
CA SER A 26 -18.68 11.84 -7.75
C SER A 26 -17.85 12.97 -8.36
N LEU A 27 -16.74 12.66 -9.04
CA LEU A 27 -15.79 13.64 -9.58
C LEU A 27 -16.41 14.62 -10.60
N PRO A 28 -17.28 14.21 -11.55
CA PRO A 28 -17.89 15.14 -12.50
C PRO A 28 -18.77 16.21 -11.82
N HIS A 29 -19.47 15.84 -10.74
CA HIS A 29 -20.29 16.79 -9.97
C HIS A 29 -19.45 17.87 -9.27
N LEU A 30 -18.16 17.62 -9.09
CA LEU A 30 -17.18 18.55 -8.51
C LEU A 30 -16.39 19.31 -9.58
N GLY A 31 -16.71 19.10 -10.87
CA GLY A 31 -16.03 19.74 -12.00
C GLY A 31 -14.73 19.06 -12.44
N PHE A 32 -14.47 17.83 -11.98
CA PHE A 32 -13.33 17.04 -12.43
C PHE A 32 -13.74 16.10 -13.55
N ASP A 33 -13.66 16.59 -14.78
CA ASP A 33 -13.88 15.78 -15.98
C ASP A 33 -12.60 15.04 -16.40
N GLY A 34 -12.75 13.83 -16.94
CA GLY A 34 -11.65 13.05 -17.52
C GLY A 34 -10.83 12.19 -16.55
N VAL A 35 -11.20 12.15 -15.26
CA VAL A 35 -10.62 11.19 -14.30
C VAL A 35 -11.33 9.85 -14.43
N ALA A 36 -10.56 8.77 -14.59
CA ALA A 36 -11.07 7.41 -14.72
C ALA A 36 -10.10 6.40 -14.07
N GLY A 37 -10.62 5.22 -13.73
CA GLY A 37 -9.83 4.14 -13.12
C GLY A 37 -9.46 4.41 -11.66
N VAL A 38 -10.32 5.12 -10.91
CA VAL A 38 -10.05 5.41 -9.50
C VAL A 38 -10.09 4.11 -8.70
N ARG A 39 -8.99 3.82 -8.01
CA ARG A 39 -8.87 2.71 -7.07
C ARG A 39 -8.45 3.24 -5.70
N VAL A 40 -8.96 2.61 -4.65
CA VAL A 40 -8.67 2.92 -3.26
C VAL A 40 -7.86 1.77 -2.65
N GLY A 41 -6.82 2.15 -1.93
CA GLY A 41 -5.92 1.25 -1.22
C GLY A 41 -5.54 1.80 0.15
N LYS A 42 -4.66 1.09 0.85
CA LYS A 42 -4.12 1.49 2.15
C LYS A 42 -2.64 1.84 1.97
N CYS A 43 -2.17 2.90 2.64
CA CYS A 43 -0.76 3.21 2.76
C CYS A 43 -0.37 3.11 4.24
N ILE A 44 0.52 2.17 4.56
CA ILE A 44 0.94 1.86 5.93
C ILE A 44 2.41 2.23 6.06
N ARG A 45 2.74 3.11 7.00
CA ARG A 45 4.11 3.56 7.25
C ARG A 45 4.54 3.21 8.66
N PHE A 46 5.73 2.67 8.80
CA PHE A 46 6.31 2.27 10.09
C PHE A 46 7.83 2.16 9.96
N GLU A 47 8.50 1.91 11.08
CA GLU A 47 9.94 1.65 11.11
C GLU A 47 10.19 0.21 11.57
N VAL A 48 11.25 -0.40 11.05
CA VAL A 48 11.70 -1.73 11.47
C VAL A 48 13.19 -1.71 11.78
N GLU A 49 13.57 -2.32 12.89
CA GLU A 49 14.98 -2.54 13.22
C GLU A 49 15.45 -3.86 12.62
N ALA A 50 16.50 -3.83 11.80
CA ALA A 50 17.07 -5.03 11.20
C ALA A 50 18.59 -4.92 11.03
N ALA A 51 19.26 -6.04 10.78
CA ALA A 51 20.71 -6.08 10.57
C ALA A 51 21.13 -5.31 9.31
N ASP A 52 20.35 -5.47 8.23
CA ASP A 52 20.54 -4.84 6.92
C ASP A 52 19.17 -4.71 6.20
N GLU A 53 19.18 -4.11 5.02
CA GLU A 53 17.96 -3.89 4.22
C GLU A 53 17.30 -5.21 3.77
N ALA A 54 18.07 -6.26 3.52
CA ALA A 54 17.55 -7.55 3.09
C ALA A 54 16.80 -8.24 4.24
N ALA A 55 17.33 -8.17 5.46
CA ALA A 55 16.66 -8.64 6.67
C ALA A 55 15.38 -7.84 6.95
N ALA A 56 15.42 -6.51 6.83
CA ALA A 56 14.22 -5.67 6.96
C ALA A 56 13.16 -6.06 5.92
N ARG A 57 13.57 -6.30 4.67
CA ARG A 57 12.67 -6.71 3.60
C ARG A 57 12.00 -8.04 3.89
N ALA A 58 12.76 -9.05 4.31
CA ALA A 58 12.22 -10.37 4.62
C ALA A 58 11.19 -10.32 5.76
N GLU A 59 11.46 -9.53 6.80
CA GLU A 59 10.53 -9.34 7.93
C GLU A 59 9.24 -8.63 7.50
N VAL A 60 9.36 -7.57 6.70
CA VAL A 60 8.19 -6.83 6.17
C VAL A 60 7.38 -7.68 5.21
N ASP A 61 8.02 -8.49 4.36
CA ASP A 61 7.33 -9.44 3.47
C ASP A 61 6.49 -10.45 4.28
N ASP A 62 7.04 -11.04 5.36
CA ASP A 62 6.29 -11.95 6.25
C ASP A 62 5.11 -11.23 6.93
N LEU A 63 5.34 -10.02 7.44
CA LEU A 63 4.31 -9.19 8.06
C LEU A 63 3.17 -8.87 7.08
N CYS A 64 3.49 -8.59 5.81
CA CYS A 64 2.50 -8.34 4.78
C CYS A 64 1.64 -9.57 4.49
N GLN A 65 2.26 -10.74 4.35
CA GLN A 65 1.56 -11.99 4.02
C GLN A 65 0.66 -12.47 5.17
N ARG A 66 1.07 -12.25 6.42
CA ARG A 66 0.36 -12.76 7.60
C ARG A 66 -0.68 -11.81 8.16
N PHE A 67 -0.50 -10.50 7.98
CA PHE A 67 -1.31 -9.52 8.72
C PHE A 67 -1.76 -8.32 7.91
N LEU A 68 -0.87 -7.66 7.15
CA LEU A 68 -1.23 -6.36 6.53
C LEU A 68 -2.11 -6.51 5.28
N THR A 69 -2.13 -7.67 4.65
CA THR A 69 -2.91 -7.95 3.45
C THR A 69 -3.86 -9.11 3.65
N ASN A 70 -4.98 -9.09 2.93
CA ASN A 70 -5.74 -10.28 2.61
C ASN A 70 -5.16 -10.93 1.33
N PRO A 71 -4.39 -12.04 1.43
CA PRO A 71 -3.64 -12.60 0.30
C PRO A 71 -4.51 -13.18 -0.82
N VAL A 72 -5.83 -13.29 -0.63
CA VAL A 72 -6.77 -13.74 -1.66
C VAL A 72 -7.11 -12.60 -2.63
N ILE A 73 -7.27 -11.38 -2.12
CA ILE A 73 -7.89 -10.26 -2.87
C ILE A 73 -7.05 -8.98 -2.89
N GLU A 74 -5.98 -8.89 -2.10
CA GLU A 74 -5.11 -7.72 -2.03
C GLU A 74 -3.67 -8.08 -2.43
N ASP A 75 -2.98 -7.12 -3.04
CA ASP A 75 -1.54 -7.12 -3.29
C ASP A 75 -0.86 -6.02 -2.46
N ALA A 76 0.44 -6.18 -2.19
CA ALA A 76 1.25 -5.18 -1.52
C ALA A 76 2.49 -4.80 -2.33
N ALA A 77 2.81 -3.51 -2.36
CA ALA A 77 4.08 -2.97 -2.79
C ALA A 77 4.83 -2.40 -1.58
N ILE A 78 6.09 -2.80 -1.41
CA ILE A 78 6.92 -2.46 -0.25
C ILE A 78 8.07 -1.58 -0.70
N THR A 79 8.21 -0.43 -0.05
CA THR A 79 9.36 0.47 -0.18
C THR A 79 10.09 0.54 1.15
N ILE A 80 11.41 0.36 1.13
CA ILE A 80 12.28 0.43 2.31
C ILE A 80 13.35 1.47 2.03
N ALA A 81 13.62 2.33 3.01
CA ALA A 81 14.71 3.29 2.99
C ALA A 81 15.48 3.21 4.31
N ALA A 82 16.78 3.49 4.27
CA ALA A 82 17.56 3.69 5.49
C ALA A 82 16.90 4.82 6.30
N GLY A 83 16.56 4.55 7.56
CA GLY A 83 15.94 5.54 8.44
C GLY A 83 16.86 6.74 8.58
N ALA A 84 16.33 7.94 8.39
CA ALA A 84 17.04 9.14 8.77
C ALA A 84 17.24 9.09 10.29
N THR A 85 18.48 8.92 10.75
CA THR A 85 18.83 9.31 12.11
C THR A 85 18.54 10.79 12.25
N ALA A 86 17.47 11.13 12.96
CA ALA A 86 17.22 12.47 13.43
C ALA A 86 18.40 12.97 14.28
#